data_AF-A0A2Z5Z0B5-F1
#
_entry.id   AF-A0A2Z5Z0B5-F1
#
_cell.length_a   1.000
_cell.length_b   1.000
_cell.length_c   1.000
_cell.angle_alpha   90.00
_cell.angle_beta   90.00
_cell.angle_gamma   90.00
#
_symmetry.space_group_name_H-M   'P 1'
#
loop_
_entity.id
_entity.type
_entity.pdbx_description
1 polymer ?
#
loop_
_entity_poly.entity_id
_entity_poly.type
_entity_poly.pdbx_seq_one_letter_code
_entity_poly.pdbx_strand_id
1 'polypeptide(L)'
;MATTSKYIVLGSDGDGSSFIDYKLDYGTLSLDGQDIQFLGSSFVDALFVRPGATYSLSTGGGADRIYFGGSLADYTLTRSGATLTLSRTVGVKVETVNLAGANSATTPDVLVFADGAAAANAVYNHVSKGDPLPVPAGETSLNPAGAAAPGANLSSTVKVVSFDATGETIALSAPGVKFQVLGNAGTDVVYVADGATVDATALGGGTDVVYFRGHWSDYAKSVTGTRMTFTRNVGDHVETVIVSAGGNTLNDQLVFADGAVRSQVAGSAVKLDANVALSALSGYDAVTVTPGLDIRLQSTLDGVTELDVRSNLVFTSSETLALTAADGTYHISVVNDANSTAKAGYSGTLGEAVDHTQTLEVTVAGGVVTASWNGVAVNLADVLTFSDNKLTINPLYDLDLSNNYHVEIDAGLIVSATSGLTNAAYVTGGFSTVTPNTVGTGAALVTGATQSYMMGADGALMASYKWVGIDGVGNTAVAAPTSIGSLSGGGIALAATDRQAGSNIGTWDFWVRATDFGADDFVYLDNQENGVAGWDLANTYFQSGDTFPNDTRVDFGTYNGAAPFPNSSQSYLDLDIGGGWRETPADVASYLNSTTPVFAGG
;
A
#
# COMPACT_ATOMS: atom_id res chain seq x y z
N MET A 1 -38.12 -6.53 17.71
CA MET A 1 -38.36 -5.89 16.40
C MET A 1 -38.82 -6.99 15.44
N ALA A 2 -39.21 -6.67 14.21
CA ALA A 2 -39.51 -7.69 13.22
C ALA A 2 -38.20 -8.10 12.55
N THR A 3 -37.97 -9.41 12.35
CA THR A 3 -36.80 -9.92 11.62
C THR A 3 -36.79 -9.33 10.22
N THR A 4 -35.68 -8.71 9.83
CA THR A 4 -35.50 -8.05 8.54
C THR A 4 -34.81 -8.98 7.54
N SER A 5 -33.86 -9.81 8.01
CA SER A 5 -33.20 -10.82 7.18
C SER A 5 -32.93 -12.12 7.95
N LYS A 6 -32.81 -13.23 7.22
CA LYS A 6 -32.51 -14.55 7.79
C LYS A 6 -31.42 -15.26 7.03
N TYR A 7 -30.39 -15.69 7.75
CA TYR A 7 -29.26 -16.45 7.25
C TYR A 7 -29.39 -17.90 7.76
N ILE A 8 -29.41 -18.86 6.83
CA ILE A 8 -29.62 -20.27 7.12
C ILE A 8 -28.45 -21.06 6.55
N VAL A 9 -27.63 -21.66 7.42
CA VAL A 9 -26.58 -22.59 6.99
C VAL A 9 -27.24 -23.89 6.56
N LEU A 10 -27.14 -24.25 5.28
CA LEU A 10 -27.76 -25.45 4.72
C LEU A 10 -26.90 -26.72 4.90
N GLY A 11 -25.76 -26.60 5.60
CA GLY A 11 -24.60 -27.47 5.49
C GLY A 11 -24.80 -28.97 5.74
N SER A 12 -24.10 -29.76 4.91
CA SER A 12 -23.75 -31.18 5.07
C SER A 12 -22.24 -31.42 5.26
N ASP A 13 -21.43 -30.36 5.31
CA ASP A 13 -20.00 -30.41 4.97
C ASP A 13 -19.05 -30.54 6.17
N GLY A 14 -19.56 -30.94 7.33
CA GLY A 14 -18.77 -31.16 8.54
C GLY A 14 -18.34 -29.87 9.25
N ASP A 15 -17.73 -30.05 10.43
CA ASP A 15 -17.31 -28.96 11.31
C ASP A 15 -16.28 -28.03 10.64
N GLY A 16 -16.41 -26.71 10.87
CA GLY A 16 -15.40 -25.73 10.48
C GLY A 16 -15.44 -25.29 9.01
N SER A 17 -16.53 -25.56 8.31
CA SER A 17 -16.73 -25.19 6.90
C SER A 17 -17.59 -23.94 6.68
N SER A 18 -18.19 -23.42 7.75
CA SER A 18 -19.12 -22.27 7.77
C SER A 18 -18.57 -21.12 8.60
N PHE A 19 -18.45 -19.96 7.97
CA PHE A 19 -18.15 -18.71 8.64
C PHE A 19 -18.93 -17.56 8.01
N ILE A 20 -19.71 -16.84 8.81
CA ILE A 20 -20.40 -15.61 8.39
C ILE A 20 -19.88 -14.42 9.20
N ASP A 21 -19.23 -13.47 8.54
CA ASP A 21 -18.82 -12.20 9.13
C ASP A 21 -19.76 -11.07 8.68
N TYR A 22 -20.52 -10.48 9.61
CA TYR A 22 -21.46 -9.41 9.30
C TYR A 22 -20.78 -8.04 9.10
N LYS A 23 -19.49 -8.01 8.75
CA LYS A 23 -18.76 -6.80 8.40
C LYS A 23 -19.20 -6.29 7.03
N LEU A 24 -19.68 -5.05 7.00
CA LEU A 24 -19.98 -4.32 5.77
C LEU A 24 -19.48 -2.88 5.95
N ASP A 25 -18.23 -2.64 5.55
CA ASP A 25 -17.57 -1.34 5.67
C ASP A 25 -17.33 -0.70 4.28
N TYR A 26 -18.15 -1.03 3.30
CA TYR A 26 -17.98 -0.60 1.92
C TYR A 26 -18.74 0.71 1.63
N GLY A 27 -18.06 1.84 1.80
CA GLY A 27 -18.62 3.16 1.52
C GLY A 27 -19.83 3.50 2.38
N THR A 28 -20.98 3.81 1.75
CA THR A 28 -22.22 4.18 2.44
C THR A 28 -23.10 2.99 2.82
N LEU A 29 -22.75 1.77 2.40
CA LEU A 29 -23.53 0.57 2.70
C LEU A 29 -23.31 0.14 4.15
N SER A 30 -24.39 -0.26 4.82
CA SER A 30 -24.35 -0.69 6.21
C SER A 30 -25.45 -1.69 6.54
N LEU A 31 -25.23 -2.51 7.57
CA LEU A 31 -26.25 -3.36 8.18
C LEU A 31 -26.92 -2.69 9.40
N ASP A 32 -26.62 -1.42 9.66
CA ASP A 32 -27.15 -0.69 10.81
C ASP A 32 -28.69 -0.68 10.80
N GLY A 33 -29.29 -1.00 11.95
CA GLY A 33 -30.74 -1.05 12.14
C GLY A 33 -31.39 -2.40 11.80
N GLN A 34 -30.68 -3.36 11.21
CA GLN A 34 -31.25 -4.66 10.86
C GLN A 34 -31.50 -5.56 12.08
N ASP A 35 -32.52 -6.41 11.97
CA ASP A 35 -32.81 -7.51 12.91
C ASP A 35 -32.57 -8.84 12.17
N ILE A 36 -31.37 -9.37 12.35
CA ILE A 36 -30.82 -10.50 11.60
C ILE A 36 -31.06 -11.78 12.37
N GLN A 37 -31.75 -12.74 11.76
CA GLN A 37 -31.86 -14.10 12.30
C GLN A 37 -30.80 -15.02 11.68
N PHE A 38 -30.05 -15.73 12.53
CA PHE A 38 -29.13 -16.77 12.10
C PHE A 38 -29.65 -18.13 12.53
N LEU A 39 -29.72 -19.07 11.59
CA LEU A 39 -30.02 -20.47 11.80
C LEU A 39 -28.81 -21.29 11.35
N GLY A 40 -28.10 -21.87 12.31
CA GLY A 40 -26.97 -22.75 12.04
C GLY A 40 -27.40 -24.18 11.71
N SER A 41 -26.40 -25.03 11.54
CA SER A 41 -26.46 -26.40 11.06
C SER A 41 -26.42 -27.40 12.22
N SER A 42 -26.18 -28.68 11.91
CA SER A 42 -25.91 -29.70 12.93
C SER A 42 -24.43 -29.85 13.28
N PHE A 43 -23.57 -29.02 12.67
CA PHE A 43 -22.12 -29.01 12.79
C PHE A 43 -21.66 -27.69 13.41
N VAL A 44 -20.39 -27.64 13.84
CA VAL A 44 -19.81 -26.42 14.38
C VAL A 44 -19.77 -25.31 13.32
N ASP A 45 -20.57 -24.28 13.55
CA ASP A 45 -20.62 -23.05 12.79
C ASP A 45 -19.83 -21.92 13.45
N ALA A 46 -19.41 -20.96 12.64
CA ALA A 46 -18.80 -19.72 13.12
C ALA A 46 -19.55 -18.50 12.57
N LEU A 47 -19.72 -17.47 13.40
CA LEU A 47 -20.21 -16.17 12.96
C LEU A 47 -19.58 -15.02 13.73
N PHE A 48 -19.37 -13.89 13.07
CA PHE A 48 -18.87 -12.65 13.66
C PHE A 48 -19.93 -11.56 13.59
N VAL A 49 -20.45 -11.17 14.75
CA VAL A 49 -21.40 -10.05 14.89
C VAL A 49 -20.70 -8.70 14.87
N ARG A 50 -21.40 -7.66 14.43
CA ARG A 50 -20.87 -6.29 14.34
C ARG A 50 -21.82 -5.27 14.98
N PRO A 51 -21.30 -4.16 15.53
CA PRO A 51 -22.15 -3.08 16.01
C PRO A 51 -23.05 -2.52 14.91
N GLY A 52 -24.30 -2.24 15.25
CA GLY A 52 -25.27 -1.65 14.32
C GLY A 52 -26.54 -2.48 14.20
N ALA A 53 -26.46 -3.79 14.39
CA ALA A 53 -27.58 -4.71 14.19
C ALA A 53 -27.98 -5.46 15.47
N THR A 54 -29.18 -6.03 15.43
CA THR A 54 -29.66 -7.03 16.37
C THR A 54 -29.55 -8.41 15.74
N TYR A 55 -28.97 -9.36 16.46
CA TYR A 55 -28.76 -10.73 16.02
C TYR A 55 -29.59 -11.68 16.88
N SER A 56 -30.45 -12.48 16.25
CA SER A 56 -31.22 -13.55 16.89
C SER A 56 -30.66 -14.90 16.45
N LEU A 57 -29.88 -15.53 17.32
CA LEU A 57 -29.06 -16.69 16.98
C LEU A 57 -29.68 -17.99 17.48
N SER A 58 -29.91 -18.91 16.56
CA SER A 58 -30.14 -20.33 16.82
C SER A 58 -29.04 -21.11 16.10
N THR A 59 -27.93 -21.35 16.79
CA THR A 59 -26.70 -21.87 16.16
C THR A 59 -26.76 -23.36 15.83
N GLY A 60 -27.71 -24.09 16.42
CA GLY A 60 -28.01 -25.46 16.02
C GLY A 60 -27.28 -26.49 16.88
N GLY A 61 -26.58 -27.43 16.25
CA GLY A 61 -25.85 -28.50 16.93
C GLY A 61 -24.35 -28.34 16.78
N GLY A 62 -23.59 -28.70 17.81
CA GLY A 62 -22.16 -28.43 17.87
C GLY A 62 -21.82 -27.54 19.06
N ALA A 63 -20.56 -27.13 19.15
CA ALA A 63 -20.13 -26.04 20.02
C ALA A 63 -19.73 -24.89 19.11
N ASP A 64 -20.70 -24.05 18.76
CA ASP A 64 -20.55 -23.01 17.73
C ASP A 64 -19.69 -21.86 18.25
N ARG A 65 -19.08 -21.08 17.35
CA ARG A 65 -18.26 -19.93 17.71
C ARG A 65 -18.95 -18.62 17.33
N ILE A 66 -19.22 -17.78 18.32
CA ILE A 66 -19.77 -16.45 18.13
C ILE A 66 -18.70 -15.41 18.49
N TYR A 67 -18.22 -14.68 17.49
CA TYR A 67 -17.17 -13.68 17.64
C TYR A 67 -17.77 -12.29 17.89
N PHE A 68 -17.13 -11.56 18.79
CA PHE A 68 -17.50 -10.25 19.29
C PHE A 68 -16.30 -9.31 19.16
N GLY A 69 -16.54 -8.08 18.69
CA GLY A 69 -15.46 -7.11 18.47
C GLY A 69 -15.02 -6.36 19.73
N GLY A 70 -15.52 -6.72 20.91
CA GLY A 70 -15.22 -6.07 22.19
C GLY A 70 -14.76 -7.08 23.23
N SER A 71 -14.31 -6.58 24.37
CA SER A 71 -13.99 -7.42 25.54
C SER A 71 -15.28 -7.88 26.22
N LEU A 72 -15.30 -9.01 26.93
CA LEU A 72 -16.53 -9.47 27.64
C LEU A 72 -17.09 -8.40 28.59
N ALA A 73 -16.21 -7.61 29.22
CA ALA A 73 -16.59 -6.54 30.14
C ALA A 73 -17.33 -5.37 29.47
N ASP A 74 -17.25 -5.23 28.14
CA ASP A 74 -17.93 -4.17 27.39
C ASP A 74 -19.44 -4.46 27.21
N TYR A 75 -19.85 -5.70 27.49
CA TYR A 75 -21.21 -6.16 27.23
C TYR A 75 -22.08 -6.11 28.48
N THR A 76 -23.25 -5.51 28.33
CA THR A 76 -24.36 -5.72 29.26
C THR A 76 -24.95 -7.10 28.99
N LEU A 77 -25.09 -7.91 30.04
CA LEU A 77 -25.57 -9.28 29.97
C LEU A 77 -26.94 -9.40 30.63
N THR A 78 -27.92 -9.94 29.90
CA THR A 78 -29.26 -10.24 30.44
C THR A 78 -29.72 -11.60 29.96
N ARG A 79 -30.84 -12.10 30.48
CA ARG A 79 -31.44 -13.34 30.00
C ARG A 79 -32.97 -13.31 30.01
N SER A 80 -33.54 -14.12 29.14
CA SER A 80 -34.96 -14.47 29.16
C SER A 80 -35.13 -15.94 28.79
N GLY A 81 -35.70 -16.74 29.70
CA GLY A 81 -35.75 -18.20 29.51
C GLY A 81 -34.34 -18.78 29.32
N ALA A 82 -34.15 -19.53 28.22
CA ALA A 82 -32.86 -20.11 27.81
C ALA A 82 -32.03 -19.19 26.90
N THR A 83 -32.51 -17.98 26.61
CA THR A 83 -31.81 -17.01 25.74
C THR A 83 -30.90 -16.13 26.58
N LEU A 84 -29.62 -16.09 26.22
CA LEU A 84 -28.64 -15.12 26.72
C LEU A 84 -28.63 -13.91 25.79
N THR A 85 -28.73 -12.71 26.34
CA THR A 85 -28.61 -11.46 25.57
C THR A 85 -27.34 -10.73 25.96
N LEU A 86 -26.49 -10.44 24.99
CA LEU A 86 -25.31 -9.59 25.11
C LEU A 86 -25.56 -8.30 24.33
N SER A 87 -25.34 -7.13 24.94
CA SER A 87 -25.49 -5.86 24.24
C SER A 87 -24.40 -4.86 24.59
N ARG A 88 -23.90 -4.13 23.60
CA ARG A 88 -23.00 -2.99 23.81
C ARG A 88 -23.32 -1.84 22.85
N THR A 89 -22.80 -0.66 23.16
CA THR A 89 -22.89 0.51 22.30
C THR A 89 -21.49 0.95 21.89
N VAL A 90 -21.26 1.12 20.59
CA VAL A 90 -19.99 1.61 20.02
C VAL A 90 -20.32 2.86 19.20
N GLY A 91 -19.96 4.03 19.74
CA GLY A 91 -20.41 5.31 19.17
C GLY A 91 -21.94 5.41 19.20
N VAL A 92 -22.56 5.57 18.03
CA VAL A 92 -24.04 5.59 17.87
C VAL A 92 -24.64 4.22 17.55
N LYS A 93 -23.80 3.20 17.31
CA LYS A 93 -24.24 1.87 16.89
C LYS A 93 -24.49 0.98 18.10
N VAL A 94 -25.62 0.28 18.08
CA VAL A 94 -25.97 -0.71 19.11
C VAL A 94 -25.75 -2.10 18.53
N GLU A 95 -24.98 -2.92 19.24
CA GLU A 95 -24.84 -4.36 18.98
C GLU A 95 -25.72 -5.10 19.99
N THR A 96 -26.63 -5.95 19.52
CA THR A 96 -27.42 -6.83 20.41
C THR A 96 -27.39 -8.25 19.89
N VAL A 97 -27.01 -9.21 20.72
CA VAL A 97 -26.97 -10.64 20.37
C VAL A 97 -27.86 -11.41 21.33
N ASN A 98 -28.89 -12.06 20.78
CA ASN A 98 -29.81 -12.96 21.48
C ASN A 98 -29.46 -14.41 21.12
N LEU A 99 -28.69 -15.08 21.98
CA LEU A 99 -28.27 -16.47 21.79
C LEU A 99 -29.26 -17.44 22.44
N ALA A 100 -30.02 -18.18 21.63
CA ALA A 100 -30.89 -19.24 22.13
C ALA A 100 -30.08 -20.47 22.58
N GLY A 101 -30.56 -21.19 23.60
CA GLY A 101 -29.92 -22.45 24.03
C GLY A 101 -28.59 -22.28 24.77
N ALA A 102 -28.24 -21.05 25.17
CA ALA A 102 -26.98 -20.73 25.85
C ALA A 102 -26.78 -21.50 27.18
N ASN A 103 -27.82 -22.12 27.72
CA ASN A 103 -27.78 -22.94 28.94
C ASN A 103 -27.33 -24.40 28.72
N SER A 104 -26.92 -24.78 27.50
CA SER A 104 -26.42 -26.14 27.19
C SER A 104 -25.23 -26.54 28.08
N ALA A 105 -25.33 -27.69 28.75
CA ALA A 105 -24.26 -28.18 29.64
C ALA A 105 -23.28 -29.15 28.93
N THR A 106 -23.69 -29.75 27.82
CA THR A 106 -22.93 -30.83 27.16
C THR A 106 -22.10 -30.33 25.98
N THR A 107 -22.64 -29.36 25.24
CA THR A 107 -22.00 -28.73 24.07
C THR A 107 -22.33 -27.25 24.11
N PRO A 108 -21.75 -26.48 25.05
CA PRO A 108 -21.96 -25.05 25.06
C PRO A 108 -21.23 -24.41 23.89
N ASP A 109 -21.87 -23.43 23.27
CA ASP A 109 -21.21 -22.55 22.31
C ASP A 109 -20.08 -21.77 22.98
N VAL A 110 -19.16 -21.29 22.16
CA VAL A 110 -18.00 -20.50 22.55
C VAL A 110 -18.25 -19.05 22.14
N LEU A 111 -18.26 -18.15 23.12
CA LEU A 111 -18.30 -16.72 22.91
C LEU A 111 -16.86 -16.21 22.86
N VAL A 112 -16.44 -15.67 21.73
CA VAL A 112 -15.06 -15.24 21.48
C VAL A 112 -15.00 -13.71 21.43
N PHE A 113 -14.34 -13.10 22.41
CA PHE A 113 -14.20 -11.66 22.59
C PHE A 113 -12.81 -11.19 22.17
N ALA A 114 -12.59 -9.87 22.18
CA ALA A 114 -11.26 -9.29 21.91
C ALA A 114 -10.22 -9.68 22.98
N ASP A 115 -10.66 -9.99 24.20
CA ASP A 115 -9.83 -10.33 25.36
C ASP A 115 -9.78 -11.84 25.68
N GLY A 116 -10.45 -12.69 24.90
CA GLY A 116 -10.40 -14.14 25.03
C GLY A 116 -11.74 -14.83 24.77
N ALA A 117 -11.81 -16.14 24.97
CA ALA A 117 -13.02 -16.92 24.80
C ALA A 117 -13.62 -17.38 26.14
N ALA A 118 -14.94 -17.51 26.18
CA ALA A 118 -15.70 -18.06 27.29
C ALA A 118 -16.84 -18.96 26.80
N ALA A 119 -17.16 -20.02 27.56
CA ALA A 119 -18.31 -20.85 27.25
C ALA A 119 -19.63 -20.09 27.49
N ALA A 120 -20.56 -20.17 26.55
CA ALA A 120 -21.86 -19.49 26.61
C ALA A 120 -22.65 -19.87 27.88
N ASN A 121 -22.54 -21.13 28.31
CA ASN A 121 -23.22 -21.59 29.53
C ASN A 121 -22.62 -21.02 30.82
N ALA A 122 -21.33 -20.68 30.84
CA ALA A 122 -20.70 -20.02 31.97
C ALA A 122 -21.20 -18.57 32.09
N VAL A 123 -21.27 -17.86 30.96
CA VAL A 123 -21.83 -16.49 30.90
C VAL A 123 -23.33 -16.51 31.24
N TYR A 124 -24.08 -17.49 30.75
CA TYR A 124 -25.49 -17.68 31.12
C TYR A 124 -25.64 -17.99 32.62
N ASN A 125 -24.78 -18.81 33.21
CA ASN A 125 -24.81 -19.13 34.64
C ASN A 125 -24.49 -17.91 35.51
N HIS A 126 -23.59 -17.02 35.07
CA HIS A 126 -23.35 -15.74 35.74
C HIS A 126 -24.65 -14.94 35.89
N VAL A 127 -25.38 -14.72 34.79
CA VAL A 127 -26.64 -13.94 34.84
C VAL A 127 -27.85 -14.71 35.39
N SER A 128 -27.81 -16.06 35.41
CA SER A 128 -28.94 -16.87 35.88
C SER A 128 -28.87 -17.30 37.33
N LYS A 129 -27.66 -17.54 37.85
CA LYS A 129 -27.39 -18.08 39.19
C LYS A 129 -26.55 -17.15 40.06
N GLY A 130 -25.92 -16.12 39.47
CA GLY A 130 -24.99 -15.26 40.17
C GLY A 130 -23.59 -15.86 40.32
N ASP A 131 -23.23 -16.83 39.48
CA ASP A 131 -21.87 -17.37 39.41
C ASP A 131 -20.87 -16.25 39.05
N PRO A 132 -19.58 -16.36 39.40
CA PRO A 132 -18.58 -15.39 38.96
C PRO A 132 -18.57 -15.22 37.43
N LEU A 133 -18.40 -13.99 36.94
CA LEU A 133 -18.22 -13.75 35.51
C LEU A 133 -16.98 -14.52 35.04
N PRO A 134 -17.06 -15.34 33.98
CA PRO A 134 -15.89 -16.07 33.49
C PRO A 134 -14.83 -15.07 33.02
N VAL A 135 -13.56 -15.40 33.27
CA VAL A 135 -12.42 -14.65 32.73
C VAL A 135 -12.13 -15.20 31.33
N PRO A 136 -12.30 -14.40 30.25
CA PRO A 136 -11.99 -14.85 28.91
C PRO A 136 -10.51 -15.26 28.78
N ALA A 137 -10.23 -16.32 28.02
CA ALA A 137 -8.87 -16.78 27.78
C ALA A 137 -8.75 -17.54 26.45
N GLY A 138 -7.52 -17.69 25.94
CA GLY A 138 -7.24 -18.48 24.74
C GLY A 138 -7.51 -17.72 23.45
N GLU A 139 -8.39 -18.27 22.61
CA GLU A 139 -8.79 -17.69 21.32
C GLU A 139 -9.38 -16.28 21.49
N THR A 140 -9.08 -15.36 20.57
CA THR A 140 -9.60 -13.97 20.59
C THR A 140 -10.19 -13.62 19.23
N SER A 141 -11.08 -12.62 19.17
CA SER A 141 -11.61 -12.13 17.89
C SER A 141 -10.58 -11.36 17.06
N LEU A 142 -9.44 -10.97 17.66
CA LEU A 142 -8.30 -10.37 16.95
C LEU A 142 -7.37 -11.42 16.35
N ASN A 143 -7.38 -12.64 16.87
CA ASN A 143 -6.62 -13.79 16.37
C ASN A 143 -7.52 -15.04 16.40
N PRO A 144 -8.51 -15.12 15.50
CA PRO A 144 -9.52 -16.17 15.49
C PRO A 144 -8.96 -17.52 15.03
N ALA A 145 -9.62 -18.61 15.42
CA ALA A 145 -9.26 -19.98 15.03
C ALA A 145 -10.37 -20.66 14.21
N GLY A 146 -10.08 -21.86 13.70
CA GLY A 146 -11.05 -22.66 12.95
C GLY A 146 -11.55 -21.96 11.68
N ALA A 147 -12.87 -21.97 11.46
CA ALA A 147 -13.50 -21.41 10.26
C ALA A 147 -13.34 -19.88 10.12
N ALA A 148 -13.06 -19.16 11.21
CA ALA A 148 -12.83 -17.72 11.17
C ALA A 148 -11.33 -17.36 11.05
N ALA A 149 -10.43 -18.35 11.06
CA ALA A 149 -9.00 -18.10 10.91
C ALA A 149 -8.68 -17.58 9.49
N PRO A 150 -7.68 -16.69 9.34
CA PRO A 150 -7.20 -16.28 8.02
C PRO A 150 -6.79 -17.49 7.17
N GLY A 151 -7.29 -17.56 5.93
CA GLY A 151 -7.00 -18.66 5.00
C GLY A 151 -7.74 -19.97 5.29
N ALA A 152 -8.76 -19.97 6.15
CA ALA A 152 -9.60 -21.14 6.35
C ALA A 152 -10.28 -21.61 5.04
N ASN A 153 -10.34 -22.93 4.84
CA ASN A 153 -11.02 -23.52 3.70
C ASN A 153 -12.52 -23.63 3.99
N LEU A 154 -13.30 -22.68 3.45
CA LEU A 154 -14.75 -22.65 3.61
C LEU A 154 -15.43 -23.31 2.41
N SER A 155 -16.56 -23.99 2.67
CA SER A 155 -17.33 -24.67 1.60
C SER A 155 -18.84 -24.66 1.80
N SER A 156 -19.31 -24.14 2.94
CA SER A 156 -20.73 -24.17 3.30
C SER A 156 -21.61 -23.41 2.29
N THR A 157 -22.89 -23.80 2.25
CA THR A 157 -23.93 -23.04 1.54
C THR A 157 -24.84 -22.36 2.55
N VAL A 158 -25.02 -21.06 2.39
CA VAL A 158 -25.88 -20.21 3.21
C VAL A 158 -27.02 -19.68 2.36
N LYS A 159 -28.25 -19.92 2.81
CA LYS A 159 -29.44 -19.30 2.24
C LYS A 159 -29.78 -18.03 3.01
N VAL A 160 -29.86 -16.92 2.30
CA VAL A 160 -30.27 -15.62 2.84
C VAL A 160 -31.68 -15.29 2.34
N VAL A 161 -32.54 -14.83 3.23
CA VAL A 161 -33.93 -14.45 2.90
C VAL A 161 -34.23 -13.06 3.47
N SER A 162 -34.62 -12.12 2.60
CA SER A 162 -35.07 -10.77 2.99
C SER A 162 -36.56 -10.79 3.40
N PHE A 163 -36.90 -10.12 4.49
CA PHE A 163 -38.26 -10.02 5.03
C PHE A 163 -38.78 -8.58 5.11
N ASP A 164 -37.93 -7.56 5.11
CA ASP A 164 -38.38 -6.17 5.09
C ASP A 164 -39.01 -5.84 3.73
N ALA A 165 -40.27 -5.41 3.74
CA ALA A 165 -41.01 -5.07 2.54
C ALA A 165 -40.40 -3.90 1.74
N THR A 166 -39.49 -3.12 2.32
CA THR A 166 -38.73 -2.09 1.59
C THR A 166 -37.43 -2.60 0.97
N GLY A 167 -37.01 -3.82 1.30
CA GLY A 167 -35.77 -4.46 0.86
C GLY A 167 -34.65 -4.36 1.90
N GLU A 168 -33.63 -5.20 1.76
CA GLU A 168 -32.54 -5.36 2.73
C GLU A 168 -31.16 -5.18 2.10
N THR A 169 -30.18 -4.75 2.91
CA THR A 169 -28.77 -4.84 2.53
C THR A 169 -28.17 -6.14 3.05
N ILE A 170 -27.50 -6.89 2.17
CA ILE A 170 -26.97 -8.22 2.47
C ILE A 170 -25.46 -8.18 2.35
N ALA A 171 -24.78 -8.41 3.49
CA ALA A 171 -23.34 -8.59 3.54
C ALA A 171 -22.97 -10.05 3.29
N LEU A 172 -21.99 -10.26 2.42
CA LEU A 172 -21.43 -11.56 2.06
C LEU A 172 -19.96 -11.56 2.46
N SER A 173 -19.55 -12.55 3.24
CA SER A 173 -18.53 -12.27 4.25
C SER A 173 -17.20 -12.98 4.08
N ALA A 174 -17.15 -14.07 3.32
CA ALA A 174 -15.92 -14.82 3.16
C ALA A 174 -15.88 -15.58 1.82
N PRO A 175 -14.71 -15.61 1.14
CA PRO A 175 -14.45 -16.52 0.04
C PRO A 175 -14.72 -17.98 0.44
N GLY A 176 -15.18 -18.79 -0.51
CA GLY A 176 -15.48 -20.22 -0.27
C GLY A 176 -16.89 -20.52 0.28
N VAL A 177 -17.57 -19.55 0.89
CA VAL A 177 -18.99 -19.69 1.26
C VAL A 177 -19.88 -19.40 0.04
N LYS A 178 -20.85 -20.29 -0.20
CA LYS A 178 -21.84 -20.14 -1.27
C LYS A 178 -23.10 -19.49 -0.72
N PHE A 179 -23.47 -18.33 -1.21
CA PHE A 179 -24.69 -17.64 -0.81
C PHE A 179 -25.81 -17.86 -1.84
N GLN A 180 -27.00 -18.19 -1.36
CA GLN A 180 -28.24 -18.20 -2.12
C GLN A 180 -29.15 -17.11 -1.58
N VAL A 181 -29.33 -16.04 -2.33
CA VAL A 181 -30.05 -14.86 -1.88
C VAL A 181 -31.46 -14.86 -2.45
N LEU A 182 -32.44 -14.79 -1.55
CA LEU A 182 -33.86 -14.67 -1.87
C LEU A 182 -34.35 -13.34 -1.33
N GLY A 183 -34.68 -12.43 -2.24
CA GLY A 183 -35.22 -11.12 -1.89
C GLY A 183 -36.74 -11.15 -1.81
N ASN A 184 -37.33 -9.95 -1.76
CA ASN A 184 -38.79 -9.79 -1.66
C ASN A 184 -39.37 -8.88 -2.76
N ALA A 185 -40.22 -7.91 -2.42
CA ALA A 185 -40.80 -6.96 -3.37
C ALA A 185 -40.20 -5.56 -3.26
N GLY A 186 -39.40 -5.30 -2.22
CA GLY A 186 -38.62 -4.10 -2.01
C GLY A 186 -37.34 -4.08 -2.83
N THR A 187 -36.46 -3.12 -2.59
CA THR A 187 -35.14 -3.06 -3.26
C THR A 187 -34.09 -3.67 -2.35
N ASP A 188 -33.70 -4.89 -2.68
CA ASP A 188 -32.62 -5.60 -2.01
C ASP A 188 -31.25 -5.19 -2.59
N VAL A 189 -30.25 -5.09 -1.73
CA VAL A 189 -28.86 -4.75 -2.06
C VAL A 189 -27.96 -5.92 -1.70
N VAL A 190 -27.29 -6.49 -2.70
CA VAL A 190 -26.35 -7.59 -2.53
C VAL A 190 -24.94 -7.10 -2.84
N TYR A 191 -24.07 -7.09 -1.83
CA TYR A 191 -22.66 -6.76 -2.02
C TYR A 191 -21.81 -8.03 -2.12
N VAL A 192 -21.25 -8.29 -3.30
CA VAL A 192 -20.44 -9.49 -3.56
C VAL A 192 -19.01 -9.26 -3.07
N ALA A 193 -18.60 -9.99 -2.04
CA ALA A 193 -17.19 -10.01 -1.64
C ALA A 193 -16.31 -10.73 -2.66
N ASP A 194 -15.04 -10.32 -2.71
CA ASP A 194 -14.03 -10.92 -3.57
C ASP A 194 -13.95 -12.44 -3.39
N GLY A 195 -13.97 -13.20 -4.48
CA GLY A 195 -13.85 -14.67 -4.43
C GLY A 195 -15.10 -15.39 -3.90
N ALA A 196 -16.21 -14.69 -3.64
CA ALA A 196 -17.46 -15.28 -3.19
C ALA A 196 -18.20 -16.02 -4.30
N THR A 197 -19.03 -17.00 -3.92
CA THR A 197 -20.01 -17.61 -4.82
C THR A 197 -21.41 -17.16 -4.42
N VAL A 198 -22.13 -16.49 -5.30
CA VAL A 198 -23.42 -15.86 -5.01
C VAL A 198 -24.45 -16.21 -6.08
N ASP A 199 -25.57 -16.77 -5.66
CA ASP A 199 -26.77 -16.92 -6.47
C ASP A 199 -27.79 -15.87 -6.04
N ALA A 200 -27.89 -14.80 -6.82
CA ALA A 200 -28.81 -13.69 -6.68
C ALA A 200 -29.87 -13.74 -7.80
N THR A 201 -30.30 -14.92 -8.23
CA THR A 201 -31.33 -15.06 -9.27
C THR A 201 -32.76 -14.91 -8.76
N ALA A 202 -32.95 -14.90 -7.44
CA ALA A 202 -34.26 -14.91 -6.78
C ALA A 202 -34.47 -13.68 -5.90
N LEU A 203 -33.94 -12.51 -6.28
CA LEU A 203 -34.13 -11.25 -5.55
C LEU A 203 -35.58 -10.76 -5.57
N GLY A 204 -36.39 -11.23 -6.54
CA GLY A 204 -37.83 -11.12 -6.48
C GLY A 204 -38.37 -9.98 -7.32
N GLY A 205 -39.09 -9.05 -6.70
CA GLY A 205 -39.59 -7.84 -7.35
C GLY A 205 -38.94 -6.60 -6.76
N GLY A 206 -39.05 -5.48 -7.45
CA GLY A 206 -38.27 -4.29 -7.14
C GLY A 206 -37.27 -4.02 -8.27
N THR A 207 -36.36 -3.10 -8.03
CA THR A 207 -35.10 -3.05 -8.77
C THR A 207 -34.04 -3.27 -7.73
N ASP A 208 -33.49 -4.47 -7.70
CA ASP A 208 -32.45 -4.83 -6.75
C ASP A 208 -31.10 -4.36 -7.27
N VAL A 209 -30.11 -4.27 -6.39
CA VAL A 209 -28.75 -3.82 -6.72
C VAL A 209 -27.76 -4.92 -6.38
N VAL A 210 -26.99 -5.37 -7.36
CA VAL A 210 -25.90 -6.34 -7.16
C VAL A 210 -24.59 -5.63 -7.43
N TYR A 211 -23.80 -5.43 -6.38
CA TYR A 211 -22.47 -4.82 -6.45
C TYR A 211 -21.40 -5.88 -6.67
N PHE A 212 -20.60 -5.66 -7.71
CA PHE A 212 -19.43 -6.42 -8.12
C PHE A 212 -18.19 -5.58 -7.85
N ARG A 213 -17.14 -6.20 -7.30
CA ARG A 213 -15.90 -5.46 -6.96
C ARG A 213 -14.92 -5.35 -8.13
N GLY A 214 -15.11 -6.11 -9.21
CA GLY A 214 -14.29 -6.02 -10.43
C GLY A 214 -14.87 -5.09 -11.48
N HIS A 215 -14.05 -4.73 -12.46
CA HIS A 215 -14.50 -4.12 -13.70
C HIS A 215 -15.30 -5.12 -14.51
N TRP A 216 -16.21 -4.64 -15.37
CA TRP A 216 -16.95 -5.50 -16.28
C TRP A 216 -16.04 -6.42 -17.09
N SER A 217 -14.91 -5.91 -17.59
CA SER A 217 -13.93 -6.70 -18.37
C SER A 217 -13.26 -7.82 -17.59
N ASP A 218 -13.21 -7.76 -16.25
CA ASP A 218 -12.53 -8.76 -15.42
C ASP A 218 -13.29 -10.10 -15.39
N TYR A 219 -14.59 -10.06 -15.68
CA TYR A 219 -15.46 -11.22 -15.62
C TYR A 219 -15.56 -11.93 -16.97
N ALA A 220 -15.37 -13.24 -16.99
CA ALA A 220 -15.98 -14.07 -18.02
C ALA A 220 -17.50 -14.14 -17.80
N LYS A 221 -18.27 -14.05 -18.89
CA LYS A 221 -19.74 -13.89 -18.83
C LYS A 221 -20.41 -14.95 -19.68
N SER A 222 -21.50 -15.52 -19.18
CA SER A 222 -22.33 -16.44 -19.95
C SER A 222 -23.80 -16.29 -19.58
N VAL A 223 -24.70 -16.67 -20.48
CA VAL A 223 -26.13 -16.67 -20.20
C VAL A 223 -26.75 -17.99 -20.61
N THR A 224 -27.40 -18.67 -19.65
CA THR A 224 -28.11 -19.92 -19.87
C THR A 224 -29.57 -19.73 -19.45
N GLY A 225 -30.49 -19.76 -20.43
CA GLY A 225 -31.90 -19.45 -20.20
C GLY A 225 -32.10 -18.01 -19.72
N THR A 226 -32.60 -17.86 -18.49
CA THR A 226 -32.81 -16.57 -17.79
C THR A 226 -31.74 -16.27 -16.75
N ARG A 227 -30.66 -17.06 -16.67
CA ARG A 227 -29.59 -16.88 -15.70
C ARG A 227 -28.34 -16.37 -16.39
N MET A 228 -27.79 -15.27 -15.91
CA MET A 228 -26.49 -14.75 -16.33
C MET A 228 -25.47 -15.05 -15.25
N THR A 229 -24.34 -15.61 -15.65
CA THR A 229 -23.24 -15.99 -14.76
C THR A 229 -22.02 -15.16 -15.10
N PHE A 230 -21.43 -14.57 -14.07
CA PHE A 230 -20.15 -13.86 -14.08
C PHE A 230 -19.13 -14.68 -13.30
N THR A 231 -17.92 -14.84 -13.85
CA THR A 231 -16.81 -15.53 -13.16
C THR A 231 -15.50 -14.79 -13.34
N ARG A 232 -14.72 -14.61 -12.26
CA ARG A 232 -13.34 -14.13 -12.33
C ARG A 232 -12.48 -14.84 -11.27
N ASN A 233 -11.17 -14.86 -11.49
CA ASN A 233 -10.22 -15.36 -10.49
C ASN A 233 -9.84 -14.23 -9.54
N VAL A 234 -9.89 -14.47 -8.23
CA VAL A 234 -9.46 -13.52 -7.20
C VAL A 234 -8.55 -14.26 -6.21
N GLY A 235 -7.24 -14.06 -6.35
CA GLY A 235 -6.25 -14.91 -5.66
C GLY A 235 -6.45 -16.38 -6.04
N ASP A 236 -6.54 -17.25 -5.03
CA ASP A 236 -6.77 -18.69 -5.19
C ASP A 236 -8.26 -19.09 -5.32
N HIS A 237 -9.17 -18.11 -5.30
CA HIS A 237 -10.61 -18.35 -5.36
C HIS A 237 -11.20 -17.97 -6.72
N VAL A 238 -12.25 -18.68 -7.11
CA VAL A 238 -13.07 -18.30 -8.27
C VAL A 238 -14.32 -17.61 -7.75
N GLU A 239 -14.42 -16.31 -7.99
CA GLU A 239 -15.65 -15.56 -7.76
C GLU A 239 -16.68 -15.99 -8.80
N THR A 240 -17.89 -16.33 -8.36
CA THR A 240 -19.01 -16.71 -9.24
C THR A 240 -20.27 -15.99 -8.80
N VAL A 241 -20.83 -15.16 -9.66
CA VAL A 241 -22.08 -14.46 -9.38
C VAL A 241 -23.11 -14.84 -10.43
N ILE A 242 -24.28 -15.28 -9.99
CA ILE A 242 -25.39 -15.62 -10.86
C ILE A 242 -26.54 -14.67 -10.59
N VAL A 243 -26.99 -13.95 -11.62
CA VAL A 243 -28.09 -12.99 -11.54
C VAL A 243 -29.18 -13.34 -12.56
N SER A 244 -30.38 -12.79 -12.35
CA SER A 244 -31.44 -12.89 -13.34
C SER A 244 -31.11 -12.04 -14.57
N ALA A 245 -31.20 -12.63 -15.74
CA ALA A 245 -31.22 -11.98 -17.05
C ALA A 245 -32.64 -11.90 -17.63
N GLY A 246 -33.66 -11.97 -16.77
CA GLY A 246 -35.06 -11.84 -17.12
C GLY A 246 -35.48 -10.40 -17.45
N GLY A 247 -36.71 -10.24 -17.94
CA GLY A 247 -37.32 -8.92 -18.13
C GLY A 247 -38.33 -8.55 -17.03
N ASN A 248 -38.87 -7.33 -17.09
CA ASN A 248 -39.84 -6.78 -16.14
C ASN A 248 -39.27 -6.61 -14.71
N THR A 249 -39.87 -7.27 -13.71
CA THR A 249 -39.51 -7.14 -12.29
C THR A 249 -38.23 -7.89 -11.93
N LEU A 250 -37.66 -8.66 -12.87
CA LEU A 250 -36.40 -9.40 -12.68
C LEU A 250 -35.25 -8.71 -13.44
N ASN A 251 -35.28 -7.38 -13.44
CA ASN A 251 -34.37 -6.51 -14.18
C ASN A 251 -33.64 -5.61 -13.19
N ASP A 252 -32.58 -6.15 -12.61
CA ASP A 252 -31.84 -5.57 -11.50
C ASP A 252 -30.73 -4.66 -12.00
N GLN A 253 -30.18 -3.84 -11.12
CA GLN A 253 -29.02 -3.02 -11.40
C GLN A 253 -27.75 -3.81 -11.05
N LEU A 254 -26.91 -4.04 -12.05
CA LEU A 254 -25.59 -4.63 -11.88
C LEU A 254 -24.57 -3.49 -11.84
N VAL A 255 -23.84 -3.37 -10.74
CA VAL A 255 -22.86 -2.29 -10.54
C VAL A 255 -21.48 -2.89 -10.42
N PHE A 256 -20.55 -2.43 -11.24
CA PHE A 256 -19.16 -2.86 -11.32
C PHE A 256 -18.23 -1.74 -10.85
N ALA A 257 -16.93 -2.03 -10.78
CA ALA A 257 -15.92 -1.02 -10.48
C ALA A 257 -15.85 0.10 -11.54
N ASP A 258 -16.25 -0.17 -12.79
CA ASP A 258 -16.23 0.75 -13.94
C ASP A 258 -17.63 1.19 -14.41
N GLY A 259 -18.67 1.00 -13.61
CA GLY A 259 -20.01 1.55 -13.89
C GLY A 259 -21.14 0.55 -13.72
N ALA A 260 -22.35 0.94 -14.11
CA ALA A 260 -23.55 0.15 -13.91
C ALA A 260 -24.36 -0.08 -15.19
N VAL A 261 -25.13 -1.18 -15.19
CA VAL A 261 -26.07 -1.52 -16.26
C VAL A 261 -27.22 -2.37 -15.73
N ARG A 262 -28.36 -2.36 -16.43
CA ARG A 262 -29.51 -3.21 -16.10
C ARG A 262 -29.28 -4.66 -16.53
N SER A 263 -29.64 -5.63 -15.67
CA SER A 263 -29.38 -7.06 -15.87
C SER A 263 -30.04 -7.63 -17.12
N GLN A 264 -31.23 -7.13 -17.50
CA GLN A 264 -31.89 -7.50 -18.75
C GLN A 264 -31.07 -7.08 -19.98
N VAL A 265 -30.48 -5.88 -19.95
CA VAL A 265 -29.67 -5.34 -21.06
C VAL A 265 -28.36 -6.11 -21.15
N ALA A 266 -27.66 -6.25 -20.03
CA ALA A 266 -26.44 -7.03 -19.91
C ALA A 266 -26.66 -8.47 -20.42
N GLY A 267 -27.70 -9.14 -19.94
CA GLY A 267 -28.03 -10.51 -20.33
C GLY A 267 -28.40 -10.64 -21.81
N SER A 268 -29.09 -9.65 -22.39
CA SER A 268 -29.42 -9.67 -23.83
C SER A 268 -28.18 -9.45 -24.71
N ALA A 269 -27.27 -8.57 -24.30
CA ALA A 269 -26.05 -8.28 -25.04
C ALA A 269 -25.05 -9.43 -24.94
N VAL A 270 -24.81 -9.97 -23.74
CA VAL A 270 -23.88 -11.10 -23.52
C VAL A 270 -24.33 -12.38 -24.22
N LYS A 271 -25.65 -12.59 -24.40
CA LYS A 271 -26.16 -13.69 -25.25
C LYS A 271 -25.67 -13.62 -26.70
N LEU A 272 -25.43 -12.41 -27.21
CA LEU A 272 -24.96 -12.18 -28.59
C LEU A 272 -23.43 -12.14 -28.66
N ASP A 273 -22.80 -11.48 -27.68
CA ASP A 273 -21.36 -11.34 -27.56
C ASP A 273 -20.94 -11.26 -26.09
N ALA A 274 -20.28 -12.31 -25.60
CA ALA A 274 -19.82 -12.38 -24.21
C ALA A 274 -18.73 -11.36 -23.86
N ASN A 275 -18.06 -10.78 -24.88
CA ASN A 275 -16.97 -9.82 -24.72
C ASN A 275 -17.40 -8.38 -25.00
N VAL A 276 -18.70 -8.12 -25.17
CA VAL A 276 -19.24 -6.77 -25.37
C VAL A 276 -18.74 -5.82 -24.27
N ALA A 277 -18.26 -4.64 -24.63
CA ALA A 277 -17.80 -3.64 -23.67
C ALA A 277 -18.99 -3.06 -22.87
N LEU A 278 -18.80 -2.77 -21.57
CA LEU A 278 -19.85 -2.18 -20.72
C LEU A 278 -20.37 -0.86 -21.30
N SER A 279 -19.45 0.00 -21.76
CA SER A 279 -19.76 1.31 -22.36
C SER A 279 -20.56 1.23 -23.68
N ALA A 280 -20.61 0.06 -24.32
CA ALA A 280 -21.41 -0.17 -25.52
C ALA A 280 -22.86 -0.58 -25.20
N LEU A 281 -23.19 -0.84 -23.93
CA LEU A 281 -24.53 -1.26 -23.52
C LEU A 281 -25.48 -0.07 -23.40
N SER A 282 -26.73 -0.27 -23.84
CA SER A 282 -27.77 0.75 -23.70
C SER A 282 -28.09 1.01 -22.22
N GLY A 283 -28.10 2.29 -21.82
CA GLY A 283 -28.31 2.67 -20.42
C GLY A 283 -27.12 2.37 -19.51
N TYR A 284 -25.91 2.25 -20.08
CA TYR A 284 -24.66 2.31 -19.32
C TYR A 284 -24.62 3.60 -18.49
N ASP A 285 -24.33 3.44 -17.21
CA ASP A 285 -24.14 4.51 -16.24
C ASP A 285 -22.70 4.49 -15.75
N ALA A 286 -21.90 5.46 -16.20
CA ALA A 286 -20.49 5.60 -15.81
C ALA A 286 -20.31 6.17 -14.40
N VAL A 287 -21.36 6.75 -13.81
CA VAL A 287 -21.28 7.45 -12.51
C VAL A 287 -21.53 6.50 -11.36
N THR A 288 -22.45 5.54 -11.53
CA THR A 288 -22.73 4.56 -10.49
C THR A 288 -21.70 3.43 -10.52
N VAL A 289 -20.74 3.48 -9.60
CA VAL A 289 -19.71 2.45 -9.38
C VAL A 289 -19.86 1.78 -8.02
N THR A 290 -19.21 0.64 -7.83
CA THR A 290 -19.28 -0.11 -6.57
C THR A 290 -18.62 0.68 -5.42
N PRO A 291 -19.34 0.93 -4.31
CA PRO A 291 -18.81 1.68 -3.19
C PRO A 291 -17.76 0.88 -2.42
N GLY A 292 -16.85 1.58 -1.74
CA GLY A 292 -15.79 0.97 -0.94
C GLY A 292 -14.73 0.25 -1.76
N LEU A 293 -14.57 0.64 -3.03
CA LEU A 293 -13.41 0.33 -3.84
C LEU A 293 -12.45 1.50 -3.80
N ASP A 294 -11.16 1.22 -3.67
CA ASP A 294 -10.09 2.19 -3.76
C ASP A 294 -9.14 1.78 -4.87
N ILE A 295 -8.47 2.76 -5.46
CA ILE A 295 -7.34 2.48 -6.34
C ILE A 295 -6.27 1.75 -5.53
N ARG A 296 -5.78 0.62 -6.06
CA ARG A 296 -4.69 -0.12 -5.43
C ARG A 296 -3.35 0.33 -6.00
N LEU A 297 -2.62 1.13 -5.23
CA LEU A 297 -1.21 1.43 -5.50
C LEU A 297 -0.32 0.26 -5.09
N GLN A 298 0.76 0.09 -5.84
CA GLN A 298 1.82 -0.89 -5.57
C GLN A 298 3.18 -0.27 -5.90
N SER A 299 4.22 -0.75 -5.24
CA SER A 299 5.61 -0.36 -5.50
C SER A 299 6.53 -1.57 -5.41
N THR A 300 7.69 -1.47 -6.06
CA THR A 300 8.79 -2.45 -5.92
C THR A 300 9.82 -2.02 -4.87
N LEU A 301 9.59 -0.90 -4.17
CA LEU A 301 10.49 -0.38 -3.13
C LEU A 301 10.57 -1.29 -1.89
N ASP A 302 9.51 -2.01 -1.56
CA ASP A 302 9.44 -2.83 -0.33
C ASP A 302 10.65 -3.79 -0.22
N GLY A 303 11.50 -3.54 0.77
CA GLY A 303 12.68 -4.37 1.06
C GLY A 303 13.89 -4.10 0.15
N VAL A 304 13.88 -3.07 -0.69
CA VAL A 304 15.07 -2.63 -1.43
C VAL A 304 16.14 -2.16 -0.44
N THR A 305 17.39 -2.57 -0.66
CA THR A 305 18.49 -2.31 0.29
C THR A 305 19.55 -1.33 -0.21
N GLU A 306 19.61 -1.10 -1.51
CA GLU A 306 20.64 -0.27 -2.14
C GLU A 306 20.01 0.62 -3.23
N LEU A 307 18.95 1.36 -2.89
CA LEU A 307 18.36 2.33 -3.81
C LEU A 307 19.36 3.46 -4.09
N ASP A 308 19.51 3.83 -5.37
CA ASP A 308 20.26 5.03 -5.75
C ASP A 308 19.56 6.26 -5.18
N VAL A 309 20.33 7.13 -4.53
CA VAL A 309 19.82 8.32 -3.83
C VAL A 309 19.12 9.32 -4.75
N ARG A 310 19.41 9.28 -6.05
CA ARG A 310 18.78 10.13 -7.09
C ARG A 310 17.54 9.49 -7.73
N SER A 311 17.12 8.32 -7.25
CA SER A 311 16.04 7.58 -7.90
C SER A 311 14.71 8.33 -7.78
N ASN A 312 14.01 8.47 -8.90
CA ASN A 312 12.58 8.66 -8.87
C ASN A 312 11.90 7.47 -8.16
N LEU A 313 10.74 7.72 -7.56
CA LEU A 313 9.92 6.70 -6.90
C LEU A 313 8.67 6.46 -7.74
N VAL A 314 8.52 5.26 -8.29
CA VAL A 314 7.46 4.93 -9.25
C VAL A 314 6.50 3.89 -8.68
N PHE A 315 5.22 4.22 -8.67
CA PHE A 315 4.13 3.40 -8.17
C PHE A 315 3.25 2.98 -9.35
N THR A 316 2.80 1.73 -9.33
CA THR A 316 1.85 1.21 -10.31
C THR A 316 0.47 1.08 -9.68
N SER A 317 -0.54 1.13 -10.53
CA SER A 317 -1.95 1.08 -10.16
C SER A 317 -2.70 0.04 -10.99
N SER A 318 -3.80 -0.45 -10.44
CA SER A 318 -4.79 -1.25 -11.17
C SER A 318 -5.50 -0.45 -12.28
N GLU A 319 -5.44 0.88 -12.24
CA GLU A 319 -6.19 1.78 -13.12
C GLU A 319 -5.37 2.99 -13.56
N THR A 320 -5.77 3.62 -14.66
CA THR A 320 -5.22 4.90 -15.12
C THR A 320 -5.41 5.99 -14.07
N LEU A 321 -4.36 6.72 -13.74
CA LEU A 321 -4.32 7.68 -12.64
C LEU A 321 -4.45 9.13 -13.14
N ALA A 322 -5.03 9.96 -12.29
CA ALA A 322 -5.04 11.41 -12.41
C ALA A 322 -4.99 12.05 -11.00
N LEU A 323 -4.67 13.34 -10.96
CA LEU A 323 -4.78 14.14 -9.74
C LEU A 323 -6.25 14.41 -9.41
N THR A 324 -6.60 14.41 -8.12
CA THR A 324 -7.92 14.80 -7.65
C THR A 324 -8.30 16.23 -8.05
N ALA A 325 -9.59 16.45 -8.30
CA ALA A 325 -10.19 17.77 -8.48
C ALA A 325 -10.95 18.26 -7.24
N ALA A 326 -10.98 17.45 -6.17
CA ALA A 326 -11.63 17.82 -4.92
C ALA A 326 -10.79 18.84 -4.16
N ASP A 327 -11.44 19.87 -3.62
CA ASP A 327 -10.76 20.87 -2.79
C ASP A 327 -10.21 20.21 -1.52
N GLY A 328 -8.95 20.50 -1.19
CA GLY A 328 -8.25 19.89 -0.07
C GLY A 328 -6.75 20.15 -0.09
N THR A 329 -6.08 19.81 1.01
CA THR A 329 -4.63 19.77 1.13
C THR A 329 -4.22 18.33 1.41
N TYR A 330 -3.30 17.82 0.61
CA TYR A 330 -2.87 16.43 0.58
C TYR A 330 -1.35 16.35 0.62
N HIS A 331 -0.82 15.27 1.18
CA HIS A 331 0.61 15.08 1.33
C HIS A 331 1.11 13.80 0.67
N ILE A 332 2.32 13.86 0.15
CA ILE A 332 3.17 12.71 -0.10
C ILE A 332 4.46 12.92 0.68
N SER A 333 4.80 11.99 1.56
CA SER A 333 6.01 12.05 2.38
C SER A 333 6.95 10.90 2.05
N VAL A 334 8.19 11.20 1.73
CA VAL A 334 9.31 10.25 1.75
C VAL A 334 9.93 10.38 3.14
N VAL A 335 9.53 9.49 4.04
CA VAL A 335 9.82 9.57 5.47
C VAL A 335 11.17 8.91 5.74
N ASN A 336 12.08 9.66 6.37
CA ASN A 336 13.36 9.18 6.84
C ASN A 336 13.15 8.43 8.16
N ASP A 337 13.34 7.11 8.11
CA ASP A 337 13.15 6.24 9.26
C ASP A 337 14.36 6.30 10.19
N ALA A 338 14.17 5.84 11.42
CA ALA A 338 15.29 5.73 12.36
C ALA A 338 16.43 4.87 11.79
N ASN A 339 17.62 5.45 11.73
CA ASN A 339 18.85 4.78 11.35
C ASN A 339 19.05 3.44 12.08
N SER A 340 19.50 2.43 11.32
CA SER A 340 19.85 1.11 11.84
C SER A 340 21.37 0.97 11.95
N THR A 341 21.86 -0.11 12.58
CA THR A 341 23.32 -0.35 12.64
C THR A 341 23.92 -0.58 11.25
N ALA A 342 23.15 -1.12 10.31
CA ALA A 342 23.60 -1.39 8.94
C ALA A 342 23.46 -0.17 8.01
N LYS A 343 22.56 0.76 8.36
CA LYS A 343 22.21 1.96 7.60
C LYS A 343 22.14 3.11 8.61
N ALA A 344 23.32 3.59 9.01
CA ALA A 344 23.51 4.56 10.08
C ALA A 344 23.79 5.99 9.55
N GLY A 345 23.54 6.21 8.26
CA GLY A 345 24.03 7.35 7.50
C GLY A 345 25.46 7.18 7.00
N TYR A 346 25.83 7.92 5.96
CA TYR A 346 27.14 7.83 5.34
C TYR A 346 28.17 8.73 6.03
N SER A 347 29.30 8.12 6.43
CA SER A 347 30.57 8.76 6.84
C SER A 347 30.47 10.04 7.71
N GLY A 348 30.45 9.92 9.04
CA GLY A 348 30.81 11.05 9.92
C GLY A 348 30.62 10.89 11.42
N THR A 349 31.42 11.63 12.20
CA THR A 349 31.26 11.80 13.66
C THR A 349 30.03 12.64 14.04
N LEU A 350 29.38 13.29 13.07
CA LEU A 350 28.12 13.99 13.23
C LEU A 350 26.92 13.05 12.97
N GLY A 351 27.10 12.03 12.11
CA GLY A 351 26.04 11.12 11.67
C GLY A 351 24.92 11.85 10.93
N GLU A 352 24.30 11.21 9.95
CA GLU A 352 22.99 11.65 9.44
C GLU A 352 21.91 11.26 10.46
N ALA A 353 22.09 11.66 11.73
CA ALA A 353 21.11 11.47 12.79
C ALA A 353 19.96 12.50 12.71
N VAL A 354 20.00 13.35 11.69
CA VAL A 354 18.97 14.34 11.38
C VAL A 354 17.93 13.68 10.49
N ASP A 355 16.67 13.91 10.82
CA ASP A 355 15.54 13.48 10.01
C ASP A 355 15.43 14.36 8.75
N HIS A 356 15.70 13.76 7.59
CA HIS A 356 15.56 14.39 6.28
C HIS A 356 14.29 13.95 5.54
N THR A 357 13.20 13.73 6.26
CA THR A 357 11.88 13.52 5.66
C THR A 357 11.56 14.64 4.65
N GLN A 358 11.13 14.21 3.47
CA GLN A 358 10.76 15.10 2.37
C GLN A 358 9.27 15.00 2.11
N THR A 359 8.53 16.10 2.26
CA THR A 359 7.08 16.15 2.09
C THR A 359 6.67 17.10 0.97
N LEU A 360 5.98 16.55 -0.02
CA LEU A 360 5.21 17.29 -1.01
C LEU A 360 3.81 17.58 -0.46
N GLU A 361 3.47 18.85 -0.30
CA GLU A 361 2.10 19.31 -0.07
C GLU A 361 1.47 19.72 -1.40
N VAL A 362 0.30 19.16 -1.71
CA VAL A 362 -0.54 19.52 -2.85
C VAL A 362 -1.85 20.09 -2.34
N THR A 363 -2.13 21.36 -2.67
CA THR A 363 -3.39 22.01 -2.32
C THR A 363 -4.21 22.28 -3.57
N VAL A 364 -5.44 21.76 -3.58
CA VAL A 364 -6.48 22.03 -4.58
C VAL A 364 -7.50 22.97 -3.95
N ALA A 365 -7.71 24.14 -4.57
CA ALA A 365 -8.70 25.11 -4.09
C ALA A 365 -9.40 25.79 -5.26
N GLY A 366 -10.72 25.61 -5.37
CA GLY A 366 -11.53 26.16 -6.46
C GLY A 366 -11.07 25.68 -7.84
N GLY A 367 -10.56 24.43 -7.93
CA GLY A 367 -10.01 23.85 -9.15
C GLY A 367 -8.61 24.36 -9.54
N VAL A 368 -7.96 25.16 -8.69
CA VAL A 368 -6.56 25.56 -8.86
C VAL A 368 -5.66 24.68 -8.02
N VAL A 369 -4.62 24.12 -8.63
CA VAL A 369 -3.63 23.27 -7.96
C VAL A 369 -2.38 24.08 -7.65
N THR A 370 -1.91 24.01 -6.42
CA THR A 370 -0.64 24.56 -5.96
C THR A 370 0.15 23.49 -5.23
N ALA A 371 1.48 23.57 -5.28
CA ALA A 371 2.35 22.58 -4.66
C ALA A 371 3.51 23.24 -3.93
N SER A 372 3.91 22.66 -2.80
CA SER A 372 5.14 23.01 -2.10
C SER A 372 5.87 21.76 -1.63
N TRP A 373 7.20 21.79 -1.63
CA TRP A 373 8.05 20.72 -1.13
C TRP A 373 8.79 21.24 0.10
N ASN A 374 8.55 20.65 1.27
CA ASN A 374 9.04 21.16 2.57
C ASN A 374 8.79 22.68 2.75
N GLY A 375 7.64 23.17 2.29
CA GLY A 375 7.24 24.59 2.37
C GLY A 375 7.81 25.49 1.28
N VAL A 376 8.65 24.97 0.36
CA VAL A 376 9.17 25.71 -0.80
C VAL A 376 8.23 25.50 -1.99
N ALA A 377 7.76 26.58 -2.62
CA ALA A 377 6.88 26.46 -3.79
C ALA A 377 7.60 25.73 -4.95
N VAL A 378 6.94 24.73 -5.51
CA VAL A 378 7.46 23.93 -6.64
C VAL A 378 6.44 23.88 -7.78
N ASN A 379 6.93 23.63 -8.98
CA ASN A 379 6.07 23.25 -10.09
C ASN A 379 5.72 21.77 -9.96
N LEU A 380 4.43 21.47 -9.81
CA LEU A 380 3.97 20.10 -9.54
C LEU A 380 4.44 19.10 -10.60
N ALA A 381 4.47 19.48 -11.87
CA ALA A 381 4.88 18.58 -12.95
C ALA A 381 6.35 18.15 -12.89
N ASP A 382 7.19 18.88 -12.13
CA ASP A 382 8.61 18.56 -11.97
C ASP A 382 8.83 17.54 -10.84
N VAL A 383 7.88 17.41 -9.90
CA VAL A 383 7.99 16.56 -8.69
C VAL A 383 6.95 15.44 -8.62
N LEU A 384 5.86 15.54 -9.39
CA LEU A 384 4.77 14.57 -9.42
C LEU A 384 4.21 14.44 -10.83
N THR A 385 4.26 13.23 -11.39
CA THR A 385 3.71 12.96 -12.72
C THR A 385 2.83 11.71 -12.72
N PHE A 386 1.78 11.74 -13.53
CA PHE A 386 0.89 10.62 -13.79
C PHE A 386 1.02 10.21 -15.26
N SER A 387 1.28 8.93 -15.51
CA SER A 387 1.36 8.37 -16.86
C SER A 387 0.65 7.04 -16.90
N ASP A 388 -0.50 6.99 -17.57
CA ASP A 388 -1.39 5.82 -17.56
C ASP A 388 -1.66 5.36 -16.11
N ASN A 389 -1.35 4.10 -15.80
CA ASN A 389 -1.53 3.52 -14.48
C ASN A 389 -0.32 3.72 -13.55
N LYS A 390 0.49 4.75 -13.78
CA LYS A 390 1.71 5.01 -13.00
C LYS A 390 1.70 6.38 -12.38
N LEU A 391 2.18 6.43 -11.14
CA LEU A 391 2.53 7.64 -10.42
C LEU A 391 4.05 7.67 -10.26
N THR A 392 4.68 8.77 -10.66
CA THR A 392 6.10 9.00 -10.41
C THR A 392 6.25 10.21 -9.50
N ILE A 393 6.94 10.00 -8.39
CA ILE A 393 7.40 11.05 -7.47
C ILE A 393 8.87 11.27 -7.78
N ASN A 394 9.23 12.51 -8.04
CA ASN A 394 10.61 12.96 -8.19
C ASN A 394 10.96 13.82 -6.97
N PRO A 395 11.66 13.24 -5.96
CA PRO A 395 12.09 14.00 -4.80
C PRO A 395 12.81 15.29 -5.20
N LEU A 396 12.53 16.39 -4.49
CA LEU A 396 13.21 17.67 -4.80
C LEU A 396 14.71 17.60 -4.47
N TYR A 397 15.06 16.86 -3.42
CA TYR A 397 16.43 16.60 -2.99
C TYR A 397 16.72 15.12 -3.14
N ASP A 398 17.98 14.78 -3.39
CA ASP A 398 18.42 13.39 -3.31
C ASP A 398 18.16 12.84 -1.90
N LEU A 399 17.99 11.53 -1.80
CA LEU A 399 17.88 10.85 -0.50
C LEU A 399 19.25 10.74 0.16
N ASP A 400 19.31 10.67 1.48
CA ASP A 400 20.58 10.47 2.17
C ASP A 400 21.22 9.11 1.84
N LEU A 401 22.55 9.03 1.79
CA LEU A 401 23.27 7.78 1.62
C LEU A 401 23.21 6.90 2.88
N SER A 402 23.14 5.58 2.71
CA SER A 402 23.13 4.62 3.83
C SER A 402 22.02 4.85 4.86
N ASN A 403 20.82 5.22 4.43
CA ASN A 403 19.69 5.55 5.29
C ASN A 403 18.43 4.72 4.92
N ASN A 404 17.42 4.70 5.79
CA ASN A 404 16.18 3.92 5.66
C ASN A 404 15.00 4.87 5.44
N TYR A 405 14.07 4.47 4.60
CA TYR A 405 12.92 5.28 4.24
C TYR A 405 11.67 4.43 4.03
N HIS A 406 10.51 5.09 4.10
CA HIS A 406 9.27 4.62 3.50
C HIS A 406 8.53 5.79 2.85
N VAL A 407 7.53 5.49 2.03
CA VAL A 407 6.68 6.52 1.41
C VAL A 407 5.26 6.44 1.98
N GLU A 408 4.71 7.58 2.34
CA GLU A 408 3.32 7.78 2.71
C GLU A 408 2.60 8.66 1.67
N ILE A 409 1.39 8.27 1.28
CA ILE A 409 0.52 9.02 0.35
C ILE A 409 -0.85 9.17 0.99
N ASP A 410 -1.32 10.42 1.12
CA ASP A 410 -2.64 10.72 1.66
C ASP A 410 -3.77 10.13 0.80
N ALA A 411 -4.85 9.71 1.48
CA ALA A 411 -6.07 9.26 0.81
C ALA A 411 -6.69 10.40 -0.01
N GLY A 412 -7.22 10.07 -1.19
CA GLY A 412 -7.98 11.01 -2.01
C GLY A 412 -7.17 12.00 -2.85
N LEU A 413 -5.83 12.00 -2.76
CA LEU A 413 -4.96 12.80 -3.64
C LEU A 413 -5.07 12.35 -5.10
N ILE A 414 -5.20 11.04 -5.31
CA ILE A 414 -5.16 10.38 -6.60
C ILE A 414 -6.56 9.84 -6.91
N VAL A 415 -6.99 10.04 -8.14
CA VAL A 415 -8.25 9.50 -8.67
C VAL A 415 -7.98 8.64 -9.90
N SER A 416 -8.83 7.64 -10.13
CA SER A 416 -8.83 6.90 -11.37
C SER A 416 -9.44 7.78 -12.45
N ALA A 417 -8.70 7.98 -13.54
CA ALA A 417 -9.22 8.64 -14.73
C ALA A 417 -10.31 7.81 -15.42
N THR A 418 -10.45 6.52 -15.07
CA THR A 418 -11.42 5.59 -15.66
C THR A 418 -12.68 5.47 -14.80
N SER A 419 -12.54 5.12 -13.52
CA SER A 419 -13.67 4.83 -12.62
C SER A 419 -14.06 6.01 -11.72
N GLY A 420 -13.19 7.02 -11.59
CA GLY A 420 -13.37 8.11 -10.62
C GLY A 420 -13.14 7.70 -9.16
N LEU A 421 -12.75 6.45 -8.89
CA LEU A 421 -12.38 6.00 -7.54
C LEU A 421 -11.16 6.76 -7.04
N THR A 422 -11.07 6.97 -5.73
CA THR A 422 -9.92 7.59 -5.07
C THR A 422 -8.92 6.55 -4.58
N ASN A 423 -7.67 6.94 -4.35
CA ASN A 423 -6.75 6.10 -3.57
C ASN A 423 -7.11 6.12 -2.08
N ALA A 424 -6.97 4.97 -1.42
CA ALA A 424 -6.83 4.92 0.03
C ALA A 424 -5.48 5.51 0.46
N ALA A 425 -5.34 5.81 1.76
CA ALA A 425 -4.04 6.12 2.34
C ALA A 425 -3.09 4.94 2.08
N TYR A 426 -1.89 5.24 1.60
CA TYR A 426 -0.93 4.24 1.17
C TYR A 426 0.40 4.45 1.86
N VAL A 427 0.97 3.35 2.38
CA VAL A 427 2.28 3.32 3.03
C VAL A 427 3.05 2.16 2.43
N THR A 428 4.28 2.42 1.94
CA THR A 428 5.15 1.34 1.45
C THR A 428 5.72 0.52 2.60
N GLY A 429 6.26 -0.66 2.29
CA GLY A 429 7.29 -1.25 3.13
C GLY A 429 8.53 -0.35 3.18
N GLY A 430 9.38 -0.58 4.18
CA GLY A 430 10.66 0.12 4.29
C GLY A 430 11.64 -0.27 3.18
N PHE A 431 12.42 0.70 2.72
CA PHE A 431 13.55 0.54 1.82
C PHE A 431 14.78 1.28 2.38
N SER A 432 15.95 1.03 1.80
CA SER A 432 17.16 1.77 2.16
C SER A 432 17.97 2.15 0.93
N THR A 433 18.69 3.26 1.09
CA THR A 433 19.55 3.82 0.07
C THR A 433 20.92 3.15 0.08
N VAL A 434 21.66 3.34 -1.00
CA VAL A 434 22.95 2.71 -1.21
C VAL A 434 23.96 3.10 -0.11
N THR A 435 24.75 2.12 0.32
CA THR A 435 25.92 2.34 1.18
C THR A 435 27.20 2.25 0.35
N PRO A 436 27.88 3.38 0.07
CA PRO A 436 29.14 3.35 -0.67
C PRO A 436 30.18 2.45 0.00
N ASN A 437 30.94 1.69 -0.81
CA ASN A 437 31.98 0.84 -0.27
C ASN A 437 33.14 1.67 0.27
N THR A 438 33.36 1.60 1.58
CA THR A 438 34.50 2.22 2.29
C THR A 438 35.52 1.18 2.76
N VAL A 439 35.29 -0.10 2.45
CA VAL A 439 36.14 -1.21 2.92
C VAL A 439 37.17 -1.57 1.86
N GLY A 440 38.44 -1.59 2.29
CA GLY A 440 39.58 -1.95 1.46
C GLY A 440 40.54 -0.79 1.24
N THR A 441 41.59 -1.03 0.45
CA THR A 441 42.60 -0.01 0.09
C THR A 441 43.00 -0.15 -1.36
N GLY A 442 43.30 0.97 -2.01
CA GLY A 442 43.72 0.99 -3.42
C GLY A 442 42.68 0.37 -4.35
N ALA A 443 43.11 -0.45 -5.32
CA ALA A 443 42.22 -1.08 -6.32
C ALA A 443 41.11 -1.98 -5.73
N ALA A 444 41.27 -2.48 -4.51
CA ALA A 444 40.25 -3.27 -3.84
C ALA A 444 39.00 -2.44 -3.51
N LEU A 445 39.14 -1.12 -3.34
CA LEU A 445 38.04 -0.22 -3.02
C LEU A 445 37.04 -0.15 -4.19
N VAL A 446 37.53 0.00 -5.43
CA VAL A 446 36.72 0.01 -6.65
C VAL A 446 36.18 -1.40 -6.97
N THR A 447 36.98 -2.44 -6.76
CA THR A 447 36.53 -3.83 -7.00
C THR A 447 35.39 -4.23 -6.06
N GLY A 448 35.35 -3.66 -4.84
CA GLY A 448 34.31 -3.87 -3.85
C GLY A 448 33.14 -2.88 -3.91
N ALA A 449 33.06 -2.03 -4.94
CA ALA A 449 32.03 -0.99 -5.05
C ALA A 449 30.60 -1.55 -4.94
N THR A 450 29.73 -0.84 -4.22
CA THR A 450 28.36 -1.29 -3.92
C THR A 450 27.43 -0.97 -5.08
N GLN A 451 26.82 -1.99 -5.70
CA GLN A 451 25.84 -1.78 -6.77
C GLN A 451 24.55 -1.16 -6.20
N SER A 452 24.14 -0.03 -6.77
CA SER A 452 22.83 0.59 -6.50
C SER A 452 21.81 0.26 -7.59
N TYR A 453 20.54 0.53 -7.29
CA TYR A 453 19.41 0.34 -8.20
C TYR A 453 18.55 1.60 -8.26
N MET A 454 18.04 1.95 -9.44
CA MET A 454 17.06 3.02 -9.61
C MET A 454 15.76 2.44 -10.19
N MET A 455 14.64 3.11 -9.93
CA MET A 455 13.37 2.75 -10.55
C MET A 455 13.33 3.28 -11.99
N GLY A 456 13.07 2.39 -12.95
CA GLY A 456 12.75 2.75 -14.31
C GLY A 456 11.36 3.38 -14.43
N ALA A 457 11.05 3.95 -15.59
CA ALA A 457 9.73 4.55 -15.89
C ALA A 457 8.57 3.52 -15.89
N ASP A 458 8.87 2.23 -15.78
CA ASP A 458 7.91 1.14 -15.59
C ASP A 458 7.76 0.69 -14.13
N GLY A 459 8.52 1.27 -13.21
CA GLY A 459 8.57 0.89 -11.80
C GLY A 459 9.43 -0.35 -11.54
N ALA A 460 10.12 -0.90 -12.54
CA ALA A 460 11.08 -1.97 -12.33
C ALA A 460 12.41 -1.40 -11.80
N LEU A 461 13.09 -2.17 -10.94
CA LEU A 461 14.42 -1.83 -10.48
C LEU A 461 15.46 -2.16 -11.57
N MET A 462 16.28 -1.18 -11.90
CA MET A 462 17.36 -1.28 -12.87
C MET A 462 18.68 -1.00 -12.17
N ALA A 463 19.73 -1.73 -12.57
CA ALA A 463 21.07 -1.46 -12.07
C ALA A 463 21.47 -0.02 -12.44
N SER A 464 21.91 0.72 -11.43
CA SER A 464 22.41 2.08 -11.54
C SER A 464 23.94 2.05 -11.41
N TYR A 465 24.53 2.95 -10.62
CA TYR A 465 25.96 3.05 -10.42
C TYR A 465 26.47 2.11 -9.32
N LYS A 466 27.77 1.87 -9.32
CA LYS A 466 28.50 1.24 -8.22
C LYS A 466 29.18 2.31 -7.38
N TRP A 467 28.88 2.32 -6.10
CA TRP A 467 29.25 3.38 -5.18
C TRP A 467 30.49 3.05 -4.39
N VAL A 468 31.45 3.98 -4.41
CA VAL A 468 32.73 3.92 -3.72
C VAL A 468 32.85 5.13 -2.81
N GLY A 469 33.02 4.90 -1.52
CA GLY A 469 33.29 5.97 -0.57
C GLY A 469 34.77 6.34 -0.56
N ILE A 470 35.09 7.62 -0.76
CA ILE A 470 36.47 8.12 -0.82
C ILE A 470 36.88 8.95 0.40
N ASP A 471 35.99 9.14 1.37
CA ASP A 471 36.32 9.83 2.63
C ASP A 471 37.48 9.15 3.35
N GLY A 472 38.51 9.92 3.73
CA GLY A 472 39.69 9.41 4.43
C GLY A 472 40.61 8.55 3.56
N VAL A 473 40.37 8.45 2.25
CA VAL A 473 41.23 7.69 1.34
C VAL A 473 42.40 8.57 0.88
N GLY A 474 43.59 8.23 1.38
CA GLY A 474 44.78 9.06 1.20
C GLY A 474 44.81 10.24 2.17
N ASN A 475 45.82 11.10 2.05
CA ASN A 475 45.99 12.29 2.89
C ASN A 475 46.90 13.29 2.16
N THR A 476 46.62 14.59 2.24
CA THR A 476 47.48 15.64 1.67
C THR A 476 48.78 15.89 2.43
N ALA A 477 48.92 15.31 3.62
CA ALA A 477 50.16 15.26 4.38
C ALA A 477 51.23 14.31 3.77
N VAL A 478 50.84 13.36 2.91
CA VAL A 478 51.77 12.51 2.14
C VAL A 478 51.97 13.08 0.74
N ALA A 479 53.19 13.07 0.20
CA ALA A 479 53.55 13.78 -1.03
C ALA A 479 53.02 13.15 -2.35
N ALA A 480 52.04 12.23 -2.30
CA ALA A 480 51.48 11.55 -3.47
C ALA A 480 50.05 11.04 -3.23
N PRO A 481 49.19 10.97 -4.27
CA PRO A 481 47.84 10.42 -4.17
C PRO A 481 47.84 8.93 -3.84
N THR A 482 46.78 8.47 -3.18
CA THR A 482 46.45 7.04 -3.07
C THR A 482 45.73 6.60 -4.34
N SER A 483 46.35 5.70 -5.12
CA SER A 483 45.74 5.14 -6.32
C SER A 483 44.64 4.14 -5.96
N ILE A 484 43.40 4.40 -6.37
CA ILE A 484 42.26 3.47 -6.28
C ILE A 484 42.10 2.59 -7.54
N GLY A 485 43.01 2.71 -8.50
CA GLY A 485 43.05 1.86 -9.69
C GLY A 485 42.16 2.35 -10.82
N SER A 486 41.84 1.44 -11.74
CA SER A 486 41.09 1.71 -12.97
C SER A 486 39.58 1.65 -12.74
N LEU A 487 38.86 2.62 -13.30
CA LEU A 487 37.40 2.70 -13.37
C LEU A 487 36.84 2.14 -14.67
N SER A 488 37.64 1.42 -15.47
CA SER A 488 37.26 0.90 -16.80
C SER A 488 36.03 -0.02 -16.83
N GLY A 489 35.47 -0.37 -15.67
CA GLY A 489 34.18 -1.05 -15.54
C GLY A 489 32.97 -0.17 -15.86
N GLY A 490 33.13 1.16 -15.87
CA GLY A 490 32.09 2.17 -16.07
C GLY A 490 31.01 2.18 -14.98
N GLY A 491 30.25 3.27 -14.87
CA GLY A 491 29.14 3.36 -13.94
C GLY A 491 29.57 3.49 -12.48
N ILE A 492 30.71 4.12 -12.18
CA ILE A 492 31.22 4.31 -10.82
C ILE A 492 30.79 5.69 -10.27
N ALA A 493 30.25 5.69 -9.04
CA ALA A 493 30.01 6.88 -8.25
C ALA A 493 31.08 6.99 -7.15
N LEU A 494 31.93 8.01 -7.21
CA LEU A 494 32.88 8.32 -6.14
C LEU A 494 32.23 9.27 -5.14
N ALA A 495 31.83 8.75 -3.98
CA ALA A 495 31.10 9.48 -2.95
C ALA A 495 32.02 10.03 -1.84
N ALA A 496 31.85 11.30 -1.49
CA ALA A 496 32.47 11.93 -0.34
C ALA A 496 31.46 12.80 0.40
N THR A 497 31.66 13.00 1.69
CA THR A 497 30.82 13.90 2.49
C THR A 497 31.32 15.34 2.38
N ASP A 498 30.44 16.28 2.06
CA ASP A 498 30.65 17.71 2.29
C ASP A 498 30.15 18.10 3.70
N ARG A 499 31.05 18.60 4.54
CA ARG A 499 30.78 18.94 5.95
C ARG A 499 30.77 20.43 6.22
N GLN A 500 30.77 21.27 5.19
CA GLN A 500 30.59 22.70 5.35
C GLN A 500 29.21 23.11 4.80
N ALA A 501 28.31 23.51 5.70
CA ALA A 501 27.05 24.10 5.29
C ALA A 501 27.28 25.37 4.44
N GLY A 502 26.71 25.41 3.24
CA GLY A 502 26.73 26.56 2.33
C GLY A 502 27.46 26.32 1.00
N SER A 503 28.04 27.37 0.41
CA SER A 503 28.66 27.34 -0.93
C SER A 503 30.11 26.86 -0.97
N ASN A 504 30.66 26.41 0.16
CA ASN A 504 32.06 26.01 0.30
C ASN A 504 32.11 24.51 0.59
N ILE A 505 33.02 23.79 -0.08
CA ILE A 505 33.23 22.37 0.19
C ILE A 505 34.15 22.21 1.40
N GLY A 506 33.73 21.39 2.35
CA GLY A 506 34.49 20.99 3.53
C GLY A 506 34.49 19.48 3.69
N THR A 507 35.19 18.75 2.84
CA THR A 507 35.24 17.29 2.88
C THR A 507 36.21 16.77 3.96
N TRP A 508 36.13 15.48 4.27
CA TRP A 508 37.23 14.78 4.95
C TRP A 508 38.49 14.78 4.09
N ASP A 509 39.67 14.72 4.73
CA ASP A 509 40.95 14.62 4.02
C ASP A 509 40.92 13.39 3.08
N PHE A 510 40.93 13.64 1.78
CA PHE A 510 41.19 12.61 0.77
C PHE A 510 42.19 13.11 -0.27
N TRP A 511 43.06 12.23 -0.73
CA TRP A 511 43.87 12.47 -1.93
C TRP A 511 43.94 11.19 -2.73
N VAL A 512 43.05 11.11 -3.73
CA VAL A 512 42.78 9.90 -4.49
C VAL A 512 43.21 10.06 -5.93
N ARG A 513 43.76 8.99 -6.52
CA ARG A 513 44.00 8.88 -7.96
C ARG A 513 43.19 7.75 -8.57
N ALA A 514 42.44 8.04 -9.62
CA ALA A 514 41.70 7.06 -10.40
C ALA A 514 42.12 7.12 -11.88
N THR A 515 42.20 5.97 -12.54
CA THR A 515 42.48 5.90 -13.99
C THR A 515 41.26 5.42 -14.76
N ASP A 516 41.20 5.71 -16.05
CA ASP A 516 40.11 5.33 -16.94
C ASP A 516 38.74 5.88 -16.49
N PHE A 517 38.70 7.09 -15.96
CA PHE A 517 37.44 7.78 -15.62
C PHE A 517 36.64 8.04 -16.90
N GLY A 518 35.48 7.40 -17.01
CA GLY A 518 34.64 7.39 -18.21
C GLY A 518 33.48 8.38 -18.17
N ALA A 519 32.74 8.48 -19.28
CA ALA A 519 31.56 9.33 -19.40
C ALA A 519 30.37 8.87 -18.52
N ASP A 520 30.40 7.61 -18.09
CA ASP A 520 29.38 7.02 -17.22
C ASP A 520 29.84 6.99 -15.74
N ASP A 521 30.94 7.66 -15.38
CA ASP A 521 31.39 7.80 -13.99
C ASP A 521 31.08 9.22 -13.48
N PHE A 522 30.88 9.36 -12.17
CA PHE A 522 30.67 10.68 -11.57
C PHE A 522 31.22 10.76 -10.14
N VAL A 523 31.36 11.99 -9.65
CA VAL A 523 31.70 12.30 -8.26
C VAL A 523 30.44 12.78 -7.56
N TYR A 524 30.12 12.19 -6.41
CA TYR A 524 29.00 12.57 -5.57
C TYR A 524 29.50 13.24 -4.29
N LEU A 525 29.09 14.47 -4.05
CA LEU A 525 29.37 15.18 -2.81
C LEU A 525 28.07 15.33 -2.03
N ASP A 526 27.98 14.61 -0.92
CA ASP A 526 26.79 14.60 -0.06
C ASP A 526 26.86 15.75 0.94
N ASN A 527 25.95 16.72 0.84
CA ASN A 527 25.90 17.92 1.69
C ASN A 527 25.39 17.67 3.12
N GLN A 528 24.87 16.46 3.39
CA GLN A 528 24.24 16.04 4.65
C GLN A 528 23.08 16.93 5.13
N GLU A 529 22.50 17.79 4.28
CA GLU A 529 21.44 18.74 4.62
C GLU A 529 20.48 19.01 3.44
N ASN A 530 19.17 18.84 3.65
CA ASN A 530 18.16 19.25 2.67
C ASN A 530 18.13 20.77 2.46
N GLY A 531 18.03 21.22 1.20
CA GLY A 531 17.71 22.61 0.87
C GLY A 531 18.86 23.62 0.99
N VAL A 532 20.08 23.15 1.20
CA VAL A 532 21.28 23.96 0.99
C VAL A 532 21.51 24.09 -0.52
N ALA A 533 21.86 25.29 -0.99
CA ALA A 533 22.16 25.48 -2.40
C ALA A 533 23.31 24.55 -2.79
N GLY A 534 23.03 23.63 -3.71
CA GLY A 534 24.01 22.68 -4.21
C GLY A 534 25.28 23.37 -4.71
N TRP A 535 26.35 22.59 -4.69
CA TRP A 535 27.70 22.93 -5.11
C TRP A 535 27.80 24.02 -6.22
N ASP A 536 28.48 25.13 -5.90
CA ASP A 536 28.85 26.13 -6.90
C ASP A 536 30.12 25.67 -7.63
N LEU A 537 29.95 25.18 -8.86
CA LEU A 537 31.04 24.86 -9.79
C LEU A 537 32.07 26.00 -9.93
N ALA A 538 31.69 27.26 -9.70
CA ALA A 538 32.60 28.39 -9.73
C ALA A 538 33.68 28.36 -8.63
N ASN A 539 33.46 27.59 -7.55
CA ASN A 539 34.41 27.38 -6.46
C ASN A 539 35.28 26.12 -6.64
N THR A 540 35.15 25.42 -7.77
CA THR A 540 35.95 24.22 -8.07
C THR A 540 37.14 24.59 -8.92
N TYR A 541 38.33 24.32 -8.43
CA TYR A 541 39.55 24.70 -9.12
C TYR A 541 40.18 23.49 -9.80
N PHE A 542 40.18 23.52 -11.13
CA PHE A 542 40.89 22.54 -11.94
C PHE A 542 42.33 22.99 -12.12
N GLN A 543 43.27 22.27 -11.50
CA GLN A 543 44.69 22.52 -11.68
C GLN A 543 45.22 21.63 -12.80
N SER A 544 45.71 22.25 -13.88
CA SER A 544 46.67 21.60 -14.76
C SER A 544 48.06 22.19 -14.49
N GLY A 545 49.00 21.37 -14.04
CA GLY A 545 50.37 21.87 -13.87
C GLY A 545 51.35 21.04 -13.06
N ASP A 546 52.47 20.75 -13.72
CA ASP A 546 53.85 20.56 -13.26
C ASP A 546 54.28 19.34 -12.44
N THR A 547 53.45 18.70 -11.61
CA THR A 547 53.90 17.50 -10.85
C THR A 547 53.56 16.15 -11.50
N PHE A 548 52.51 16.06 -12.32
CA PHE A 548 52.11 14.83 -13.01
C PHE A 548 51.62 15.19 -14.43
N PRO A 549 52.40 14.93 -15.50
CA PRO A 549 52.08 15.43 -16.84
C PRO A 549 50.87 14.77 -17.51
N ASN A 550 50.18 13.84 -16.86
CA ASN A 550 49.14 12.99 -17.46
C ASN A 550 47.78 12.99 -16.73
N ASP A 551 47.66 13.61 -15.55
CA ASP A 551 46.42 13.57 -14.75
C ASP A 551 45.83 14.99 -14.63
N THR A 552 44.49 15.11 -14.60
CA THR A 552 43.81 16.36 -14.20
C THR A 552 43.50 16.31 -12.72
N ARG A 553 43.98 17.32 -11.96
CA ARG A 553 43.64 17.46 -10.55
C ARG A 553 42.41 18.34 -10.38
N VAL A 554 41.42 17.80 -9.67
CA VAL A 554 40.28 18.54 -9.13
C VAL A 554 40.58 18.88 -7.67
N ASP A 555 40.61 20.19 -7.37
CA ASP A 555 40.79 20.72 -6.02
C ASP A 555 39.44 21.18 -5.47
N PHE A 556 39.05 20.60 -4.34
CA PHE A 556 37.80 20.91 -3.64
C PHE A 556 38.00 21.97 -2.52
N GLY A 557 39.12 22.69 -2.50
CA GLY A 557 39.44 23.71 -1.49
C GLY A 557 38.97 25.14 -1.82
N THR A 558 38.71 25.94 -0.77
CA THR A 558 38.42 27.38 -0.88
C THR A 558 39.71 28.17 -1.15
N TYR A 559 40.01 28.52 -2.40
CA TYR A 559 41.11 29.43 -2.70
C TYR A 559 40.73 30.89 -2.39
N ASN A 560 41.08 31.41 -1.21
CA ASN A 560 40.87 32.84 -0.89
C ASN A 560 42.03 33.79 -1.26
N GLY A 561 43.06 33.30 -1.96
CA GLY A 561 44.20 34.13 -2.39
C GLY A 561 45.18 34.54 -1.30
N ALA A 562 45.02 34.08 -0.05
CA ALA A 562 46.03 34.23 1.00
C ALA A 562 46.47 32.86 1.54
N ALA A 563 47.75 32.53 1.41
CA ALA A 563 48.37 31.41 2.11
C ALA A 563 49.33 31.94 3.20
N PRO A 564 49.72 31.16 4.24
CA PRO A 564 49.38 29.75 4.51
C PRO A 564 49.06 29.43 6.00
N PHE A 565 47.97 28.71 6.30
CA PHE A 565 47.84 27.89 7.53
C PHE A 565 46.70 26.86 7.36
N PRO A 566 46.76 25.66 7.98
CA PRO A 566 47.80 24.63 7.91
C PRO A 566 47.28 23.33 7.23
N ASN A 567 48.06 22.79 6.30
CA ASN A 567 48.34 21.38 5.93
C ASN A 567 47.38 20.17 6.21
N SER A 568 46.07 20.29 6.41
CA SER A 568 45.16 19.11 6.50
C SER A 568 43.70 19.40 6.10
N SER A 569 43.49 20.17 5.03
CA SER A 569 42.12 20.52 4.56
C SER A 569 42.08 20.75 3.06
N GLN A 570 42.90 20.02 2.32
CA GLN A 570 42.85 20.02 0.86
C GLN A 570 42.42 18.63 0.45
N SER A 571 41.34 18.55 -0.31
CA SER A 571 40.85 17.30 -0.85
C SER A 571 41.07 17.31 -2.35
N TYR A 572 41.79 16.30 -2.82
CA TYR A 572 42.25 16.23 -4.20
C TYR A 572 41.78 14.95 -4.86
N LEU A 573 41.28 15.09 -6.07
CA LEU A 573 41.01 13.97 -6.95
C LEU A 573 41.83 14.12 -8.23
N ASP A 574 42.76 13.19 -8.42
CA ASP A 574 43.61 13.10 -9.61
C ASP A 574 42.96 12.10 -10.59
N LEU A 575 42.41 12.59 -11.70
CA LEU A 575 41.71 11.80 -12.71
C LEU A 575 42.55 11.65 -13.98
N ASP A 576 42.68 10.40 -14.45
CA ASP A 576 43.11 10.09 -15.82
C ASP A 576 41.87 9.66 -16.64
N ILE A 577 41.49 10.49 -17.60
CA ILE A 577 40.30 10.32 -18.44
C ILE A 577 40.75 9.69 -19.78
N GLY A 578 40.18 8.52 -20.11
CA GLY A 578 40.34 7.90 -21.43
C GLY A 578 41.77 7.57 -21.89
N GLY A 579 42.79 7.59 -21.01
CA GLY A 579 44.18 7.31 -21.34
C GLY A 579 44.84 8.33 -22.28
N GLY A 580 44.25 9.52 -22.41
CA GLY A 580 44.73 10.61 -23.25
C GLY A 580 45.88 11.40 -22.62
N TRP A 581 46.94 11.69 -23.38
CA TRP A 581 48.06 12.49 -22.88
C TRP A 581 47.66 13.98 -22.74
N ARG A 582 47.66 14.48 -21.50
CA ARG A 582 47.51 15.91 -21.12
C ARG A 582 46.13 16.49 -21.41
N GLU A 583 45.20 16.26 -20.50
CA GLU A 583 43.93 16.96 -20.53
C GLU A 583 44.01 18.31 -19.82
N THR A 584 43.46 19.34 -20.46
CA THR A 584 43.29 20.65 -19.87
C THR A 584 42.00 20.70 -19.04
N PRO A 585 41.86 21.66 -18.11
CA PRO A 585 40.59 21.92 -17.44
C PRO A 585 39.41 22.10 -18.40
N ALA A 586 39.66 22.59 -19.62
CA ALA A 586 38.66 22.74 -20.67
C ALA A 586 38.29 21.40 -21.32
N ASP A 587 39.24 20.46 -21.44
CA ASP A 587 38.98 19.11 -21.96
C ASP A 587 38.12 18.34 -20.97
N VAL A 588 38.47 18.39 -19.68
CA VAL A 588 37.64 17.87 -18.59
C VAL A 588 36.26 18.54 -18.65
N ALA A 589 36.13 19.85 -18.49
CA ALA A 589 34.83 20.55 -18.55
C ALA A 589 34.01 20.26 -19.83
N SER A 590 34.65 20.01 -20.98
CA SER A 590 33.96 19.64 -22.23
C SER A 590 33.49 18.18 -22.24
N TYR A 591 34.23 17.26 -21.61
CA TYR A 591 33.82 15.88 -21.35
C TYR A 591 32.69 15.83 -20.31
N LEU A 592 32.70 16.77 -19.35
CA LEU A 592 31.70 16.90 -18.28
C LEU A 592 30.38 17.58 -18.73
N ASN A 593 30.29 18.07 -19.97
CA ASN A 593 29.09 18.73 -20.52
C ASN A 593 28.02 17.73 -21.02
N SER A 594 27.92 16.58 -20.34
CA SER A 594 26.87 15.58 -20.49
C SER A 594 25.54 16.11 -19.92
N THR A 595 24.41 15.62 -20.40
CA THR A 595 23.07 15.92 -19.85
C THR A 595 22.87 15.37 -18.43
N THR A 596 23.83 14.62 -17.90
CA THR A 596 23.96 14.24 -16.48
C THR A 596 25.21 14.92 -15.91
N PRO A 597 25.11 15.65 -14.79
CA PRO A 597 26.26 16.37 -14.25
C PRO A 597 27.27 15.35 -13.70
N VAL A 598 28.53 15.47 -14.13
CA VAL A 598 29.63 14.59 -13.67
C VAL A 598 30.03 14.84 -12.22
N PHE A 599 29.49 15.90 -11.64
CA PHE A 599 29.45 16.14 -10.22
C PHE A 599 28.01 16.34 -9.83
N ALA A 600 27.46 15.42 -9.05
CA ALA A 600 26.16 15.57 -8.46
C ALA A 600 26.35 15.89 -6.97
N GLY A 601 25.67 16.94 -6.50
CA GLY A 601 25.48 17.17 -5.08
C GLY A 601 24.00 16.97 -4.80
N GLY A 602 23.72 16.10 -3.83
CA GLY A 602 22.41 16.06 -3.17
C GLY A 602 22.23 17.30 -2.31
#